data_AF-A0A956KP23-F1
#
_entry.id   AF-A0A956KP23-F1
#
_cell.length_a   1.000
_cell.length_b   1.000
_cell.length_c   1.000
_cell.angle_alpha   90.00
_cell.angle_beta   90.00
_cell.angle_gamma   90.00
#
_symmetry.space_group_name_H-M   'P 1'
#
loop_
_entity.id
_entity.type
_entity.pdbx_description
1 polymer ?
#
loop_
_entity_poly.entity_id
_entity_poly.type
_entity_poly.pdbx_seq_one_letter_code
_entity_poly.pdbx_strand_id
1 'polypeptide(L)'
;RHRGEDRSDREIVEDIVADNLHGIDLDPEAVRIAAISLWLAAKRVAPTARLRRVNLVASQRGSAGPADHLGSLLRLDALPEREQTLDTSADRFRRLLQEGRYHLVVSNPPYQGTSKLADPSYVNRHYPRSRADLFAAFLERGLELARPGGLSAMLTLRNWMFIKQYA
;
A
#
# COMPACT_ATOMS: atom_id res chain seq x y z
N ARG A 1 -17.90 -15.76 -9.88
CA ARG A 1 -19.28 -16.30 -9.97
C ARG A 1 -20.13 -15.53 -8.98
N HIS A 2 -21.07 -14.72 -9.47
CA HIS A 2 -22.04 -13.96 -8.66
C HIS A 2 -22.85 -14.92 -7.78
N ARG A 3 -22.99 -14.62 -6.48
CA ARG A 3 -23.79 -15.40 -5.52
C ARG A 3 -25.30 -15.11 -5.67
N GLY A 4 -25.85 -15.17 -6.89
CA GLY A 4 -27.31 -15.07 -7.09
C GLY A 4 -27.99 -13.75 -6.66
N GLU A 5 -27.22 -12.70 -6.34
CA GLU A 5 -27.74 -11.38 -6.00
C GLU A 5 -27.65 -10.47 -7.24
N ASP A 6 -28.80 -9.94 -7.67
CA ASP A 6 -28.92 -8.85 -8.66
C ASP A 6 -28.46 -7.54 -8.02
N ARG A 7 -27.14 -7.32 -8.05
CA ARG A 7 -26.54 -6.05 -7.63
C ARG A 7 -26.41 -5.12 -8.82
N SER A 8 -26.80 -3.87 -8.64
CA SER A 8 -26.61 -2.85 -9.69
C SER A 8 -25.13 -2.51 -9.86
N ASP A 9 -24.73 -2.11 -11.08
CA ASP A 9 -23.37 -1.62 -11.36
C ASP A 9 -22.96 -0.49 -10.41
N ARG A 10 -23.93 0.34 -10.04
CA ARG A 10 -23.75 1.40 -9.04
C ARG A 10 -23.29 0.85 -7.69
N GLU A 11 -24.02 -0.13 -7.13
CA GLU A 11 -23.69 -0.72 -5.83
C GLU A 11 -22.36 -1.46 -5.88
N ILE A 12 -22.07 -2.15 -6.98
CA ILE A 12 -20.80 -2.85 -7.18
C ILE A 12 -19.64 -1.85 -7.16
N VAL A 13 -19.74 -0.76 -7.91
CA VAL A 13 -18.69 0.28 -7.98
C VAL A 13 -18.52 0.98 -6.63
N GLU A 14 -19.62 1.36 -5.98
CA GLU A 14 -19.58 2.03 -4.66
C GLU A 14 -18.86 1.15 -3.62
N ASP A 15 -19.19 -0.14 -3.52
CA ASP A 15 -18.56 -1.06 -2.57
C ASP A 15 -17.10 -1.39 -2.92
N ILE A 16 -16.77 -1.56 -4.20
CA ILE A 16 -15.39 -1.82 -4.62
C ILE A 16 -14.49 -0.65 -4.18
N VAL A 17 -14.91 0.58 -4.47
CA VAL A 17 -14.11 1.77 -4.16
C VAL A 17 -14.07 2.05 -2.66
N ALA A 18 -15.19 1.90 -1.95
CA ALA A 18 -15.29 2.24 -0.54
C ALA A 18 -14.63 1.22 0.39
N ASP A 19 -14.67 -0.08 0.05
CA ASP A 19 -14.33 -1.15 0.99
C ASP A 19 -13.23 -2.10 0.50
N ASN A 20 -12.94 -2.14 -0.80
CA ASN A 20 -12.03 -3.15 -1.36
C ASN A 20 -10.71 -2.55 -1.87
N LEU A 21 -10.74 -1.35 -2.46
CA LEU A 21 -9.54 -0.68 -2.96
C LEU A 21 -8.86 0.15 -1.89
N HIS A 22 -7.56 -0.09 -1.71
CA HIS A 22 -6.69 0.59 -0.77
C HIS A 22 -5.36 0.92 -1.45
N GLY A 23 -4.77 2.06 -1.11
CA GLY A 23 -3.52 2.47 -1.71
C GLY A 23 -2.78 3.49 -0.87
N ILE A 24 -1.47 3.51 -1.05
CA ILE A 24 -0.54 4.35 -0.31
C ILE A 24 0.50 4.88 -1.26
N ASP A 25 0.80 6.15 -1.14
CA ASP A 25 1.96 6.76 -1.79
C ASP A 25 2.67 7.66 -0.78
N LEU A 26 3.96 7.91 -0.98
CA LEU A 26 4.67 8.92 -0.20
C LEU A 26 4.25 10.32 -0.65
N ASP A 27 3.95 10.50 -1.94
CA ASP A 27 3.61 11.80 -2.51
C ASP A 27 2.09 12.10 -2.38
N PRO A 28 1.69 13.13 -1.62
CA PRO A 28 0.29 13.53 -1.53
C PRO A 28 -0.30 14.02 -2.87
N GLU A 29 0.51 14.50 -3.82
CA GLU A 29 0.04 14.86 -5.15
C GLU A 29 -0.35 13.62 -5.95
N ALA A 30 0.49 12.59 -5.96
CA ALA A 30 0.20 11.29 -6.56
C ALA A 30 -1.09 10.68 -6.01
N VAL A 31 -1.30 10.73 -4.68
CA VAL A 31 -2.54 10.27 -4.03
C VAL A 31 -3.77 11.03 -4.55
N ARG A 32 -3.68 12.36 -4.69
CA ARG A 32 -4.79 13.18 -5.21
C ARG A 32 -5.11 12.84 -6.66
N ILE A 33 -4.09 12.68 -7.50
CA ILE A 33 -4.27 12.30 -8.91
C ILE A 33 -4.93 10.92 -8.99
N ALA A 34 -4.42 9.93 -8.24
CA ALA A 34 -4.99 8.60 -8.19
C ALA A 34 -6.45 8.59 -7.73
N ALA A 35 -6.81 9.41 -6.74
CA ALA A 35 -8.19 9.54 -6.28
C ALA A 35 -9.12 10.08 -7.39
N ILE A 36 -8.68 11.10 -8.13
CA ILE A 36 -9.45 11.66 -9.26
C ILE A 36 -9.56 10.64 -10.40
N SER A 37 -8.47 9.96 -10.75
CA SER A 37 -8.48 8.91 -11.77
C SER A 37 -9.44 7.77 -11.42
N LEU A 38 -9.45 7.34 -10.15
CA LEU A 38 -10.38 6.31 -9.68
C LEU A 38 -11.83 6.80 -9.73
N TRP A 39 -12.08 8.05 -9.35
CA TRP A 39 -13.40 8.66 -9.46
C TRP A 39 -13.90 8.70 -10.90
N LEU A 40 -13.06 9.13 -11.85
CA LEU A 40 -13.40 9.16 -13.28
C LEU A 40 -13.66 7.75 -13.82
N ALA A 41 -12.86 6.76 -13.44
CA ALA A 41 -13.06 5.36 -13.84
C ALA A 41 -14.38 4.81 -13.30
N ALA A 42 -14.70 5.05 -12.03
CA ALA A 42 -15.98 4.68 -11.42
C ALA A 42 -17.16 5.33 -12.15
N LYS A 43 -17.06 6.62 -12.48
CA LYS A 43 -18.12 7.35 -13.20
C LYS A 43 -18.33 6.89 -14.64
N ARG A 44 -17.29 6.37 -15.29
CA ARG A 44 -17.42 5.75 -16.63
C ARG A 44 -18.23 4.46 -16.58
N VAL A 45 -18.06 3.66 -15.53
CA VAL A 45 -18.79 2.39 -15.35
C VAL A 45 -20.22 2.65 -14.83
N ALA A 46 -20.35 3.49 -13.80
CA ALA A 46 -21.62 3.82 -13.18
C ALA A 46 -21.75 5.34 -12.96
N PRO A 47 -22.30 6.09 -13.93
CA PRO A 47 -22.40 7.56 -13.85
C PRO A 47 -23.15 8.08 -12.60
N THR A 48 -24.13 7.30 -12.14
CA THR A 48 -24.96 7.62 -10.97
C THR A 48 -24.32 7.26 -9.63
N ALA A 49 -23.16 6.59 -9.62
CA ALA A 49 -22.47 6.18 -8.40
C ALA A 49 -22.05 7.37 -7.53
N ARG A 50 -22.28 7.28 -6.22
CA ARG A 50 -21.91 8.30 -5.24
C ARG A 50 -20.79 7.76 -4.36
N LEU A 51 -19.55 8.03 -4.76
CA LEU A 51 -18.38 7.63 -4.01
C LEU A 51 -18.28 8.42 -2.70
N ARG A 52 -18.59 7.76 -1.58
CA ARG A 52 -18.53 8.37 -0.23
C ARG A 52 -17.11 8.43 0.33
N ARG A 53 -16.25 7.51 -0.10
CA ARG A 53 -14.92 7.30 0.47
C ARG A 53 -13.99 6.65 -0.55
N VAL A 54 -12.72 7.03 -0.47
CA VAL A 54 -11.61 6.39 -1.18
C VAL A 54 -10.51 6.10 -0.16
N ASN A 55 -10.01 4.86 -0.08
CA ASN A 55 -8.97 4.48 0.88
C ASN A 55 -7.55 4.66 0.34
N LEU A 56 -7.26 5.86 -0.15
CA LEU A 56 -5.90 6.26 -0.52
C LEU A 56 -5.29 7.13 0.58
N VAL A 57 -4.02 6.90 0.91
CA VAL A 57 -3.33 7.57 2.02
C VAL A 57 -1.96 8.06 1.56
N ALA A 58 -1.63 9.31 1.90
CA ALA A 58 -0.27 9.80 1.78
C ALA A 58 0.49 9.51 3.07
N SER A 59 1.70 8.95 2.97
CA SER A 59 2.53 8.61 4.14
C SER A 59 3.18 9.83 4.79
N GLN A 60 3.43 10.90 4.04
CA GLN A 60 4.07 12.12 4.57
C GLN A 60 3.13 12.82 5.56
N ARG A 61 3.38 12.63 6.85
CA ARG A 61 2.90 13.52 7.92
C ARG A 61 3.97 14.59 8.08
N GLY A 62 3.57 15.85 8.25
CA GLY A 62 4.47 17.02 8.33
C GLY A 62 5.49 17.06 9.48
N SER A 63 6.00 15.92 9.95
CA SER A 63 6.97 15.80 11.03
C SER A 63 8.07 14.81 10.65
N ALA A 64 9.01 15.23 9.80
CA ALA A 64 10.16 14.49 9.25
C ALA A 64 10.83 13.49 10.22
N GLY A 65 10.21 12.33 10.40
CA GLY A 65 10.75 11.20 11.12
C GLY A 65 11.37 10.21 10.12
N PRO A 66 12.37 9.39 10.53
CA PRO A 66 12.96 8.37 9.65
C PRO A 66 11.92 7.39 9.07
N ALA A 67 10.81 7.20 9.76
CA ALA A 67 9.70 6.35 9.36
C ALA A 67 8.83 6.93 8.23
N ASP A 68 8.80 8.26 8.04
CA ASP A 68 7.87 8.90 7.09
C ASP A 68 8.17 8.57 5.63
N HIS A 69 9.39 8.12 5.35
CA HIS A 69 9.85 7.76 4.00
C HIS A 69 9.72 6.26 3.68
N LEU A 70 9.26 5.45 4.64
CA LEU A 70 9.20 3.99 4.47
C LEU A 70 7.83 3.52 3.96
N GLY A 71 6.79 4.35 4.08
CA GLY A 71 5.47 4.06 3.51
C GLY A 71 4.93 2.71 3.94
N SER A 72 4.60 1.84 2.97
CA SER A 72 4.06 0.50 3.25
C SER A 72 5.06 -0.50 3.83
N LEU A 73 6.35 -0.20 3.86
CA LEU A 73 7.35 -1.03 4.55
C LEU A 73 7.18 -0.99 6.07
N LEU A 74 6.50 0.01 6.62
CA LEU A 74 6.21 0.07 8.04
C LEU A 74 5.27 -1.05 8.46
N ARG A 75 5.60 -1.68 9.58
CA ARG A 75 4.76 -2.63 10.30
C ARG A 75 3.98 -1.89 11.39
N LEU A 76 2.84 -2.45 11.79
CA LEU A 76 1.94 -1.80 12.74
C LEU A 76 2.54 -1.63 14.15
N ASP A 77 3.42 -2.54 14.54
CA ASP A 77 4.17 -2.54 15.81
C ASP A 77 5.27 -1.47 15.85
N ALA A 78 5.74 -1.03 14.68
CA ALA A 78 6.73 0.03 14.56
C ALA A 78 6.13 1.45 14.58
N LEU A 79 4.81 1.57 14.52
CA LEU A 79 4.13 2.85 14.58
C LEU A 79 3.96 3.29 16.03
N PRO A 80 4.20 4.58 16.37
CA PRO A 80 3.96 5.08 17.71
C PRO A 80 2.52 4.79 18.15
N GLU A 81 2.34 4.55 19.46
CA GLU A 81 1.01 4.39 20.04
C GLU A 81 0.15 5.63 19.76
N ARG A 82 -1.17 5.42 19.69
CA ARG A 82 -2.15 6.44 19.30
C ARG A 82 -1.91 7.76 20.03
N GLU A 83 -1.55 8.81 19.31
CA GLU A 83 -2.03 10.14 19.72
C GLU A 83 -3.55 10.10 19.62
N GLN A 84 -4.25 10.59 20.65
CA GLN A 84 -5.72 10.63 20.74
C GLN A 84 -6.36 11.60 19.75
N THR A 85 -5.78 11.73 18.56
CA THR A 85 -6.22 12.62 17.50
C THR A 85 -7.25 11.86 16.67
N LEU A 86 -8.42 12.45 16.47
CA LEU A 86 -9.50 11.97 15.58
C LEU A 86 -9.09 12.05 14.08
N ASP A 87 -7.82 11.83 13.76
CA ASP A 87 -7.32 11.91 12.40
C ASP A 87 -7.69 10.64 11.63
N THR A 88 -8.76 10.75 10.85
CA THR A 88 -9.23 9.67 9.96
C THR A 88 -8.15 9.15 9.00
N SER A 89 -7.12 9.95 8.69
CA SER A 89 -6.00 9.55 7.83
C SER A 89 -5.05 8.59 8.56
N ALA A 90 -4.85 8.78 9.87
CA ALA A 90 -4.04 7.89 10.71
C ALA A 90 -4.63 6.50 10.78
N ASP A 91 -5.94 6.44 11.00
CA ASP A 91 -6.66 5.18 11.05
C ASP A 91 -6.67 4.47 9.70
N ARG A 92 -6.81 5.21 8.60
CA ARG A 92 -6.68 4.65 7.25
C ARG A 92 -5.28 4.09 7.02
N PHE A 93 -4.25 4.82 7.41
CA PHE A 93 -2.86 4.37 7.29
C PHE A 93 -2.62 3.08 8.07
N ARG A 94 -2.98 3.03 9.35
CA ARG A 94 -2.83 1.82 10.18
C ARG A 94 -3.61 0.65 9.60
N ARG A 95 -4.86 0.85 9.20
CA ARG A 95 -5.66 -0.21 8.54
C ARG A 95 -5.00 -0.72 7.27
N LEU A 96 -4.32 0.17 6.53
CA LEU A 96 -3.61 -0.20 5.31
C LEU A 96 -2.40 -1.09 5.57
N LEU A 97 -1.71 -0.89 6.70
CA LEU A 97 -0.52 -1.64 7.08
C LEU A 97 -0.81 -2.95 7.81
N GLN A 98 -2.08 -3.32 7.95
CA GLN A 98 -2.48 -4.54 8.63
C GLN A 98 -2.06 -5.77 7.81
N GLU A 99 -1.24 -6.62 8.43
CA GLU A 99 -0.78 -7.88 7.87
C GLU A 99 -1.91 -8.89 7.70
N GLY A 100 -1.79 -9.76 6.70
CA GLY A 100 -2.75 -10.80 6.43
C GLY A 100 -4.14 -10.31 6.00
N ARG A 101 -4.28 -9.05 5.57
CA ARG A 101 -5.57 -8.41 5.28
C ARG A 101 -6.00 -8.57 3.82
N TYR A 102 -5.04 -8.55 2.89
CA TYR A 102 -5.34 -8.36 1.47
C TYR A 102 -5.41 -9.66 0.69
N HIS A 103 -6.39 -9.77 -0.19
CA HIS A 103 -6.46 -10.90 -1.14
C HIS A 103 -5.39 -10.80 -2.23
N LEU A 104 -5.08 -9.56 -2.63
CA LEU A 104 -4.12 -9.24 -3.67
C LEU A 104 -3.38 -7.96 -3.26
N VAL A 105 -2.06 -8.01 -3.30
CA VAL A 105 -1.17 -6.85 -3.14
C VAL A 105 -0.44 -6.65 -4.46
N VAL A 106 -0.55 -5.43 -5.01
CA VAL A 106 0.15 -5.04 -6.24
C VAL A 106 1.01 -3.82 -6.01
N SER A 107 2.19 -3.78 -6.61
CA SER A 107 3.06 -2.60 -6.50
C SER A 107 4.09 -2.51 -7.63
N ASN A 108 4.51 -1.27 -7.89
CA ASN A 108 5.73 -0.94 -8.61
C ASN A 108 6.71 -0.31 -7.61
N PRO A 109 7.46 -1.13 -6.84
CA PRO A 109 8.28 -0.63 -5.74
C PRO A 109 9.47 0.22 -6.23
N PRO A 110 10.09 1.02 -5.35
CA PRO A 110 11.25 1.83 -5.70
C PRO A 110 12.49 0.98 -6.03
N TYR A 111 13.18 1.34 -7.12
CA TYR A 111 14.32 0.60 -7.68
C TYR A 111 15.69 1.10 -7.18
N GLN A 112 15.78 1.39 -5.88
CA GLN A 112 17.01 1.89 -5.26
C GLN A 112 17.51 0.97 -4.16
N GLY A 113 18.83 0.91 -4.01
CA GLY A 113 19.47 0.26 -2.88
C GLY A 113 19.13 0.97 -1.56
N THR A 114 19.07 0.20 -0.48
CA THR A 114 18.74 0.72 0.87
C THR A 114 19.77 1.71 1.40
N SER A 115 21.01 1.66 0.91
CA SER A 115 22.07 2.61 1.24
C SER A 115 21.76 4.06 0.84
N LYS A 116 20.76 4.28 -0.02
CA LYS A 116 20.28 5.62 -0.39
C LYS A 116 19.18 6.16 0.54
N LEU A 117 18.72 5.37 1.50
CA LEU A 117 17.79 5.85 2.52
C LEU A 117 18.51 6.80 3.48
N ALA A 118 17.80 7.80 3.99
CA ALA A 118 18.31 8.65 5.07
C ALA A 118 18.64 7.81 6.32
N ASP A 119 17.84 6.79 6.60
CA ASP A 119 18.09 5.81 7.65
C ASP A 119 17.73 4.39 7.17
N PRO A 120 18.72 3.51 6.93
CA PRO A 120 18.48 2.12 6.55
C PRO A 120 18.22 1.21 7.76
N SER A 121 18.30 1.70 9.00
CA SER A 121 18.24 0.88 10.23
C SER A 121 16.97 0.04 10.30
N TYR A 122 15.83 0.63 9.94
CA TYR A 122 14.55 -0.04 9.93
C TYR A 122 14.55 -1.24 8.96
N VAL A 123 14.97 -1.00 7.72
CA VAL A 123 15.00 -2.05 6.69
C VAL A 123 15.98 -3.16 7.07
N ASN A 124 17.15 -2.80 7.59
CA ASN A 124 18.15 -3.76 8.06
C ASN A 124 17.65 -4.64 9.21
N ARG A 125 16.82 -4.07 10.10
CA ARG A 125 16.26 -4.79 11.26
C ARG A 125 15.08 -5.69 10.88
N HIS A 126 14.15 -5.17 10.09
CA HIS A 126 12.87 -5.85 9.82
C HIS A 126 12.90 -6.74 8.56
N TYR A 127 13.80 -6.44 7.61
CA TYR A 127 13.94 -7.18 6.36
C TYR A 127 15.41 -7.58 6.09
N PRO A 128 16.05 -8.33 7.01
CA PRO A 128 17.49 -8.63 6.93
C PRO A 128 17.88 -9.44 5.68
N ARG A 129 16.95 -10.22 5.13
CA ARG A 129 17.15 -11.07 3.94
C ARG A 129 17.15 -10.25 2.65
N SER A 130 16.37 -9.18 2.60
CA SER A 130 16.23 -8.29 1.45
C SER A 130 16.83 -6.89 1.68
N ARG A 131 17.68 -6.73 2.69
CA ARG A 131 18.17 -5.42 3.12
C ARG A 131 19.03 -4.67 2.10
N ALA A 132 19.44 -5.29 1.00
CA ALA A 132 20.30 -4.64 0.02
C ALA A 132 19.51 -3.75 -0.95
N ASP A 133 18.28 -4.15 -1.29
CA ASP A 133 17.43 -3.44 -2.25
C ASP A 133 16.02 -3.20 -1.70
N LEU A 134 15.51 -1.99 -1.89
CA LEU A 134 14.15 -1.66 -1.43
C LEU A 134 13.10 -2.52 -2.10
N PHE A 135 13.18 -2.74 -3.42
CA PHE A 135 12.19 -3.58 -4.11
C PHE A 135 12.09 -4.99 -3.50
N ALA A 136 13.22 -5.54 -3.00
CA ALA A 136 13.24 -6.85 -2.37
C ALA A 136 12.55 -6.80 -0.99
N ALA A 137 12.76 -5.73 -0.20
CA ALA A 137 12.00 -5.51 1.04
C ALA A 137 10.50 -5.35 0.78
N PHE A 138 10.12 -4.71 -0.33
CA PHE A 138 8.74 -4.62 -0.75
C PHE A 138 8.15 -5.99 -1.14
N LEU A 139 8.92 -6.87 -1.78
CA LEU A 139 8.45 -8.24 -2.07
C LEU A 139 8.09 -8.99 -0.79
N GLU A 140 8.98 -8.96 0.21
CA GLU A 140 8.72 -9.57 1.53
C GLU A 140 7.49 -8.93 2.17
N ARG A 141 7.44 -7.59 2.20
CA ARG A 141 6.31 -6.86 2.78
C ARG A 141 4.98 -7.14 2.08
N GLY A 142 4.97 -7.28 0.76
CA GLY A 142 3.77 -7.61 0.00
C GLY A 142 3.19 -8.96 0.38
N LEU A 143 4.06 -9.94 0.67
CA LEU A 143 3.64 -11.25 1.18
C LEU A 143 3.08 -11.17 2.61
N GLU A 144 3.64 -10.33 3.48
CA GLU A 144 3.13 -10.10 4.84
C GLU A 144 1.75 -9.42 4.84
N LEU A 145 1.52 -8.48 3.93
CA LEU A 145 0.23 -7.80 3.77
C LEU A 145 -0.84 -8.71 3.18
N ALA A 146 -0.44 -9.68 2.36
CA ALA A 146 -1.35 -10.66 1.78
C ALA A 146 -1.84 -11.65 2.84
N ARG A 147 -3.14 -11.95 2.81
CA ARG A 147 -3.75 -12.99 3.65
C ARG A 147 -3.24 -14.39 3.29
N PRO A 148 -3.41 -15.40 4.16
CA PRO A 148 -3.18 -16.78 3.78
C PRO A 148 -3.94 -17.18 2.50
N GLY A 149 -3.22 -17.66 1.48
CA GLY A 149 -3.77 -17.96 0.15
C GLY A 149 -4.04 -16.74 -0.73
N GLY A 150 -3.64 -15.54 -0.32
CA GLY A 150 -3.61 -14.33 -1.14
C GLY A 150 -2.38 -14.29 -2.06
N LEU A 151 -2.31 -13.25 -2.89
CA LEU A 151 -1.26 -13.06 -3.88
C LEU A 151 -0.52 -11.73 -3.66
N SER A 152 0.79 -11.75 -3.87
CA SER A 152 1.62 -10.55 -4.02
C SER A 152 2.20 -10.53 -5.43
N ALA A 153 1.96 -9.45 -6.17
CA ALA A 153 2.44 -9.28 -7.54
C ALA A 153 3.14 -7.92 -7.68
N MET A 154 4.44 -7.93 -7.98
CA MET A 154 5.23 -6.70 -8.05
C MET A 154 6.04 -6.62 -9.33
N LEU A 155 6.20 -5.41 -9.85
CA LEU A 155 7.18 -5.14 -10.91
C LEU A 155 8.59 -5.09 -10.30
N THR A 156 9.50 -5.92 -10.81
CA THR A 156 10.87 -6.02 -10.28
C THR A 156 11.90 -5.97 -11.41
N LEU A 157 13.07 -5.39 -11.14
CA LEU A 157 14.20 -5.49 -12.06
C LEU A 157 14.74 -6.92 -12.08
N ARG A 158 15.07 -7.47 -13.26
CA ARG A 158 15.60 -8.84 -13.37
C ARG A 158 17.01 -9.03 -12.81
N ASN A 159 17.72 -7.95 -12.47
CA ASN A 159 19.13 -8.03 -12.09
C ASN A 159 19.38 -8.90 -10.86
N TRP A 160 18.44 -8.98 -9.91
CA TRP A 160 18.59 -9.76 -8.67
C TRP A 160 18.79 -11.26 -8.91
N MET A 161 18.27 -11.81 -10.02
CA MET A 161 18.43 -13.22 -10.37
C MET A 161 19.89 -13.60 -10.72
N PHE A 162 20.75 -12.62 -10.93
CA PHE A 162 22.12 -12.82 -11.41
C PHE A 162 23.19 -12.34 -10.44
N ILE A 163 22.80 -11.79 -9.28
CA ILE A 163 23.72 -11.26 -8.28
C ILE A 163 23.92 -12.31 -7.18
N LYS A 164 25.18 -12.68 -6.91
CA LYS A 164 25.55 -13.69 -5.88
C LYS A 164 25.07 -13.36 -4.46
N GLN A 165 24.68 -12.12 -4.22
CA GLN A 165 24.20 -11.64 -2.92
C GLN A 165 22.84 -12.24 -2.51
N TYR A 166 22.09 -12.80 -3.46
CA TYR A 166 20.79 -13.46 -3.24
C TYR A 166 20.79 -14.95 -3.60
N ALA A 167 21.95 -15.50 -3.98
CA ALA A 167 22.14 -16.90 -4.37
C ALA A 167 22.50 -17.78 -3.17
#